data_AF-A0A0B7B3E7-F1
#
_entry.id   AF-A0A0B7B3E7-F1
#
_cell.length_a   1.000
_cell.length_b   1.000
_cell.length_c   1.000
_cell.angle_alpha   90.00
_cell.angle_beta   90.00
_cell.angle_gamma   90.00
#
_symmetry.space_group_name_H-M   'P 1'
#
loop_
_entity.id
_entity.type
_entity.pdbx_description
1 polymer ?
#
loop_
_entity_poly.entity_id
_entity_poly.type
_entity_poly.pdbx_seq_one_letter_code
_entity_poly.pdbx_strand_id
1 'polypeptide(L)'
;MDFLTALEEAKQQGITNDDFVRIWEQEMKLKQQKEESRALELKLAVGKIQESAQSQSTKDQMKSILQNHLKDVQQQIAELRNDLIQQSNSQFQKIYNQFDSQAAVTAMVIKNELELVLAQHNANAHAYLGNVNYSYDDFQQPLPEDCYHPSSHDFEQTKQNQKPAKARIHSHLGSVPENQDEHIFPVDDGAILCVRDIDQLITDAIVTESSVYILPDCPGKVRLSIWFGGTNNINARITISGIKQQFLKKPRIFTITGHIENKNSGSYSPLFEGISVKKLRPKREMQVNTSICLKTGKGSYDNVTYEDLVKRNFVINNSLVIKWFVTSEESQGDAA
;
A
#
# COMPACT_ATOMS: atom_id res chain seq x y z
N MET A 1 -14.13 -33.95 19.10
CA MET A 1 -13.92 -34.38 17.71
C MET A 1 -12.71 -35.28 17.72
N ASP A 2 -12.86 -36.48 17.17
CA ASP A 2 -11.74 -37.42 16.99
C ASP A 2 -10.95 -37.00 15.74
N PHE A 3 -9.63 -37.04 15.81
CA PHE A 3 -8.72 -36.61 14.74
C PHE A 3 -8.97 -37.38 13.45
N LEU A 4 -9.22 -38.69 13.57
CA LEU A 4 -9.41 -39.57 12.42
C LEU A 4 -10.69 -39.24 11.64
N THR A 5 -11.77 -38.87 12.34
CA THR A 5 -13.02 -38.46 11.69
C THR A 5 -12.85 -37.15 10.94
N ALA A 6 -12.19 -36.16 11.56
CA ALA A 6 -11.95 -34.87 10.94
C ALA A 6 -10.99 -34.97 9.73
N LEU A 7 -10.00 -35.87 9.79
CA LEU A 7 -9.08 -36.12 8.68
C LEU A 7 -9.82 -36.70 7.46
N GLU A 8 -10.73 -37.65 7.70
CA GLU A 8 -11.52 -38.27 6.62
C GLU A 8 -12.48 -37.23 5.98
N GLU A 9 -13.11 -36.38 6.79
CA GLU A 9 -13.94 -35.27 6.31
C GLU A 9 -13.13 -34.26 5.48
N ALA A 10 -11.93 -33.89 5.94
CA ALA A 10 -11.06 -32.95 5.25
C ALA A 10 -10.57 -33.52 3.90
N LYS A 11 -10.29 -34.82 3.85
CA LYS A 11 -9.93 -35.53 2.63
C LYS A 11 -11.09 -35.56 1.62
N GLN A 12 -12.32 -35.75 2.10
CA GLN A 12 -13.53 -35.64 1.24
C GLN A 12 -13.71 -34.23 0.66
N GLN A 13 -13.20 -33.21 1.35
CA GLN A 13 -13.21 -31.81 0.90
C GLN A 13 -11.98 -31.44 0.05
N GLY A 14 -11.07 -32.37 -0.23
CA GLY A 14 -9.88 -32.13 -1.05
C GLY A 14 -8.75 -31.39 -0.34
N ILE A 15 -8.77 -31.31 1.00
CA ILE A 15 -7.68 -30.71 1.77
C ILE A 15 -6.52 -31.71 1.83
N THR A 16 -5.29 -31.22 1.61
CA THR A 16 -4.10 -32.07 1.71
C THR A 16 -3.84 -32.48 3.16
N ASN A 17 -3.21 -33.64 3.38
CA ASN A 17 -2.91 -34.12 4.73
C ASN A 17 -2.06 -33.11 5.53
N ASP A 18 -1.08 -32.48 4.88
CA ASP A 18 -0.17 -31.52 5.53
C ASP A 18 -0.92 -30.24 5.94
N ASP A 19 -1.80 -29.72 5.06
CA ASP A 19 -2.63 -28.56 5.40
C ASP A 19 -3.62 -28.89 6.51
N PHE A 20 -4.21 -30.09 6.51
CA PHE A 20 -5.10 -30.55 7.57
C PHE A 20 -4.40 -30.61 8.92
N VAL A 21 -3.21 -31.24 8.99
CA VAL A 21 -2.43 -31.33 10.24
C VAL A 21 -2.14 -29.94 10.79
N ARG A 22 -1.72 -29.00 9.93
CA ARG A 22 -1.46 -27.61 10.33
C ARG A 22 -2.72 -26.92 10.87
N ILE A 23 -3.86 -27.07 10.20
CA ILE A 23 -5.14 -26.48 10.65
C ILE A 23 -5.56 -27.10 11.99
N TRP A 24 -5.47 -28.42 12.11
CA TRP A 24 -5.84 -29.15 13.32
C TRP A 24 -4.98 -28.73 14.53
N GLU A 25 -3.67 -28.61 14.35
CA GLU A 25 -2.77 -28.13 15.41
C GLU A 25 -3.14 -26.72 15.88
N GLN A 26 -3.49 -25.82 14.95
CA GLN A 26 -3.95 -24.48 15.28
C GLN A 26 -5.29 -24.50 16.04
N GLU A 27 -6.23 -25.35 15.62
CA GLU A 27 -7.52 -25.51 16.28
C GLU A 27 -7.35 -26.09 17.70
N MET A 28 -6.50 -27.10 17.87
CA MET A 28 -6.19 -27.68 19.18
C MET A 28 -5.53 -26.65 20.10
N LYS A 29 -4.59 -25.85 19.58
CA LYS A 29 -3.96 -24.77 20.35
C LYS A 29 -4.98 -23.72 20.79
N LEU A 30 -5.89 -23.33 19.91
CA LEU A 30 -6.94 -22.36 20.21
C LEU A 30 -7.96 -22.90 21.21
N LYS A 31 -8.29 -24.19 21.12
CA LYS A 31 -9.15 -24.87 22.09
C LYS A 31 -8.50 -24.95 23.47
N GLN A 32 -7.22 -25.30 23.54
CA GLN A 32 -6.45 -25.29 24.79
C GLN A 32 -6.47 -23.90 25.43
N GLN A 33 -6.20 -22.83 24.66
CA GLN A 33 -6.24 -21.46 25.17
C GLN A 33 -7.62 -21.06 25.71
N LYS A 34 -8.70 -21.49 25.06
CA LYS A 34 -10.07 -21.25 25.56
C LYS A 34 -10.34 -21.97 26.89
N GLU A 35 -9.87 -23.21 27.02
CA GLU A 35 -10.01 -23.98 28.26
C GLU A 35 -9.17 -23.37 29.40
N GLU A 36 -7.94 -22.94 29.11
CA GLU A 36 -7.09 -22.22 30.06
C GLU A 36 -7.72 -20.89 30.51
N SER A 37 -8.28 -20.10 29.57
CA SER A 37 -8.99 -18.85 29.90
C SER A 37 -10.21 -19.12 30.78
N ARG A 38 -11.00 -20.15 30.46
CA ARG A 38 -12.16 -20.53 31.26
C ARG A 38 -11.75 -20.99 32.67
N ALA A 39 -10.65 -21.72 32.79
CA ALA A 39 -10.12 -22.14 34.08
C ALA A 39 -9.66 -20.94 34.92
N LEU A 40 -9.06 -19.91 34.30
CA LEU A 40 -8.71 -18.66 34.98
C LEU A 40 -9.94 -17.87 35.42
N GLU A 41 -10.97 -17.76 34.58
CA GLU A 41 -12.24 -17.12 34.94
C GLU A 41 -12.91 -17.81 36.14
N LEU A 42 -12.94 -19.15 36.15
CA LEU A 42 -13.46 -19.93 37.27
C LEU A 42 -12.64 -19.70 38.55
N LYS A 43 -11.30 -19.68 38.46
CA LYS A 43 -10.44 -19.35 39.61
C LYS A 43 -10.72 -17.95 40.16
N LEU A 44 -10.93 -16.96 39.30
CA LEU A 44 -11.30 -15.60 39.71
C LEU A 44 -12.69 -15.55 40.36
N ALA A 45 -13.66 -16.31 39.84
CA ALA A 45 -15.00 -16.40 40.41
C ALA A 45 -15.00 -17.05 41.81
N VAL A 46 -14.21 -18.11 42.01
CA VAL A 46 -14.02 -18.77 43.31
C VAL A 46 -13.28 -17.84 44.28
N GLY A 47 -12.26 -17.11 43.82
CA GLY A 47 -11.53 -16.13 44.61
C GLY A 47 -12.43 -15.03 45.20
N LYS A 48 -13.40 -14.52 44.43
CA LYS A 48 -14.39 -13.52 44.90
C LYS A 48 -15.28 -14.02 46.04
N ILE A 49 -15.49 -15.34 46.16
CA ILE A 49 -16.28 -15.95 47.25
C ILE A 49 -15.42 -16.10 48.52
N GLN A 50 -14.10 -16.22 48.37
CA GLN A 50 -13.14 -16.48 49.46
C GLN A 50 -12.47 -15.20 50.01
N GLU A 51 -12.68 -14.06 49.36
CA GLU A 51 -12.11 -12.75 49.73
C GLU A 51 -12.63 -12.14 51.05
N SER A 52 -13.61 -12.77 51.70
CA SER A 52 -14.19 -12.34 52.98
C SER A 52 -13.40 -12.76 54.23
N ALA A 53 -12.33 -13.57 54.09
CA ALA A 53 -11.55 -14.04 55.24
C ALA A 53 -10.01 -13.99 55.07
N GLN A 54 -9.49 -13.49 53.95
CA GLN A 54 -8.04 -13.44 53.70
C GLN A 54 -7.40 -12.17 54.27
N SER A 55 -6.37 -12.36 55.10
CA SER A 55 -5.60 -11.27 55.71
C SER A 55 -4.94 -10.39 54.64
N GLN A 56 -4.94 -9.07 54.86
CA GLN A 56 -4.40 -8.05 53.95
C GLN A 56 -2.99 -8.41 53.42
N SER A 57 -2.17 -9.06 54.25
CA SER A 57 -0.81 -9.51 53.90
C SER A 57 -0.78 -10.50 52.72
N THR A 58 -1.72 -11.44 52.63
CA THR A 58 -1.76 -12.39 51.50
C THR A 58 -2.19 -11.74 50.20
N LYS A 59 -3.06 -10.73 50.26
CA LYS A 59 -3.49 -9.96 49.08
C LYS A 59 -2.33 -9.14 48.50
N ASP A 60 -1.53 -8.51 49.36
CA ASP A 60 -0.36 -7.74 48.92
C ASP A 60 0.71 -8.64 48.29
N GLN A 61 0.94 -9.83 48.86
CA GLN A 61 1.86 -10.81 48.28
C GLN A 61 1.38 -11.31 46.91
N MET A 62 0.09 -11.63 46.76
CA MET A 62 -0.47 -12.09 45.49
C MET A 62 -0.44 -11.00 44.41
N LYS A 63 -0.71 -9.75 44.80
CA LYS A 63 -0.59 -8.59 43.91
C LYS A 63 0.85 -8.40 43.42
N SER A 64 1.83 -8.56 44.31
CA SER A 64 3.25 -8.48 43.93
C SER A 64 3.64 -9.59 42.94
N ILE A 65 3.21 -10.84 43.18
CA ILE A 65 3.48 -11.96 42.26
C ILE A 65 2.86 -11.70 40.87
N LEU A 66 1.61 -11.24 40.82
CA LEU A 66 0.93 -10.91 39.56
C LEU A 66 1.60 -9.76 38.81
N GLN A 67 2.05 -8.73 39.53
CA GLN A 67 2.77 -7.61 38.92
C GLN A 67 4.11 -8.05 38.33
N ASN A 68 4.87 -8.90 39.03
CA ASN A 68 6.12 -9.44 38.52
C ASN A 68 5.89 -10.31 37.28
N HIS A 69 4.91 -11.23 37.33
CA HIS A 69 4.58 -12.07 36.18
C HIS A 69 4.11 -11.23 34.97
N LEU A 70 3.32 -10.18 35.19
CA LEU A 70 2.89 -9.28 34.11
C LEU A 70 4.07 -8.55 33.48
N LYS A 71 5.05 -8.14 34.30
CA LYS A 71 6.30 -7.53 33.82
C LYS A 71 7.13 -8.52 33.00
N ASP A 72 7.24 -9.77 33.45
CA ASP A 72 7.96 -10.82 32.74
C ASP A 72 7.32 -11.14 31.37
N VAL A 73 5.98 -11.23 31.32
CA VAL A 73 5.25 -11.44 30.05
C VAL A 73 5.43 -10.25 29.11
N GLN A 74 5.39 -9.01 29.62
CA GLN A 74 5.66 -7.82 28.81
C GLN A 74 7.09 -7.82 28.24
N GLN A 75 8.07 -8.27 29.02
CA GLN A 75 9.44 -8.41 28.57
C GLN A 75 9.57 -9.48 27.48
N GLN A 76 8.97 -10.66 27.66
CA GLN A 76 8.95 -11.72 26.64
C GLN A 76 8.30 -11.26 25.33
N ILE A 77 7.20 -10.52 25.40
CA ILE A 77 6.55 -9.94 24.21
C ILE A 77 7.50 -8.96 23.50
N ALA A 78 8.23 -8.14 24.24
CA ALA A 78 9.19 -7.21 23.68
C ALA A 78 10.37 -7.94 23.00
N GLU A 79 10.90 -9.01 23.63
CA GLU A 79 11.95 -9.86 23.07
C GLU A 79 11.48 -10.54 21.78
N LEU A 80 10.33 -11.22 21.79
CA LEU A 80 9.76 -11.86 20.59
C LEU A 80 9.50 -10.86 19.45
N ARG A 81 9.06 -9.64 19.79
CA ARG A 81 8.85 -8.58 18.80
C ARG A 81 10.18 -8.16 18.15
N ASN A 82 11.25 -8.04 18.94
CA ASN A 82 12.57 -7.70 18.43
C ASN A 82 13.13 -8.81 17.54
N ASP A 83 12.98 -10.08 17.95
CA ASP A 83 13.39 -11.24 17.15
C ASP A 83 12.65 -11.29 15.80
N LEU A 84 11.34 -11.05 15.81
CA LEU A 84 10.54 -11.01 14.58
C LEU A 84 10.99 -9.88 13.65
N ILE A 85 11.27 -8.69 14.19
CA ILE A 85 11.80 -7.56 13.41
C ILE A 85 13.17 -7.91 12.83
N GLN A 86 14.05 -8.54 13.62
CA GLN A 86 15.37 -8.97 13.17
C GLN A 86 15.28 -10.02 12.06
N GLN A 87 14.40 -11.01 12.22
CA GLN A 87 14.15 -12.03 11.21
C GLN A 87 13.61 -11.41 9.92
N SER A 88 12.61 -10.53 10.02
CA SER A 88 12.04 -9.80 8.88
C SER A 88 13.10 -8.98 8.14
N ASN A 89 13.92 -8.20 8.86
CA ASN A 89 15.02 -7.44 8.27
C ASN A 89 16.05 -8.34 7.56
N SER A 90 16.37 -9.50 8.13
CA SER A 90 17.29 -10.46 7.51
C SER A 90 16.73 -11.05 6.21
N GLN A 91 15.42 -11.28 6.14
CA GLN A 91 14.74 -11.75 4.93
C GLN A 91 14.72 -10.67 3.85
N PHE A 92 14.39 -9.43 4.20
CA PHE A 92 14.44 -8.30 3.26
C PHE A 92 15.85 -8.11 2.68
N GLN A 93 16.88 -8.25 3.49
CA GLN A 93 18.27 -8.17 3.02
C GLN A 93 18.62 -9.29 2.04
N LYS A 94 18.14 -10.52 2.28
CA LYS A 94 18.31 -11.64 1.34
C LYS A 94 17.61 -11.37 0.01
N ILE A 95 16.36 -10.89 0.05
CA ILE A 95 15.58 -10.52 -1.14
C ILE A 95 16.29 -9.41 -1.93
N TYR A 96 16.78 -8.38 -1.24
CA TYR A 96 17.51 -7.29 -1.87
C TYR A 96 18.76 -7.78 -2.61
N ASN A 97 19.55 -8.65 -1.97
CA ASN A 97 20.74 -9.24 -2.60
C ASN A 97 20.37 -10.11 -3.81
N GLN A 98 19.23 -10.82 -3.78
CA GLN A 98 18.73 -11.58 -4.93
C GLN A 98 18.37 -10.65 -6.09
N PHE A 99 17.64 -9.56 -5.84
CA PHE A 99 17.33 -8.57 -6.86
C PHE A 99 18.58 -7.95 -7.47
N ASP A 100 19.57 -7.59 -6.65
CA ASP A 100 20.84 -7.03 -7.14
C ASP A 100 21.60 -8.03 -8.02
N SER A 101 21.65 -9.31 -7.62
CA SER A 101 22.25 -10.37 -8.43
C SER A 101 21.52 -10.61 -9.76
N GLN A 102 20.18 -10.55 -9.77
CA GLN A 102 19.38 -10.69 -10.98
C GLN A 102 19.54 -9.49 -11.92
N ALA A 103 19.61 -8.28 -11.37
CA ALA A 103 19.88 -7.07 -12.14
C ALA A 103 21.25 -7.15 -12.82
N ALA A 104 22.28 -7.62 -12.10
CA ALA A 104 23.61 -7.82 -12.67
C ALA A 104 23.63 -8.85 -13.80
N VAL A 105 22.96 -10.00 -13.64
CA VAL A 105 22.83 -11.01 -14.70
C VAL A 105 22.08 -10.46 -15.90
N THR A 106 20.96 -9.75 -15.68
CA THR A 106 20.16 -9.14 -16.74
C THR A 106 20.97 -8.11 -17.53
N ALA A 107 21.73 -7.25 -16.84
CA ALA A 107 22.60 -6.28 -17.49
C ALA A 107 23.70 -6.96 -18.35
N MET A 108 24.25 -8.08 -17.87
CA MET A 108 25.22 -8.87 -18.63
C MET A 108 24.61 -9.47 -19.89
N VAL A 109 23.40 -10.04 -19.80
CA VAL A 109 22.69 -10.60 -20.97
C VAL A 109 22.42 -9.50 -21.99
N ILE A 110 21.86 -8.36 -21.57
CA ILE A 110 21.60 -7.22 -22.46
C ILE A 110 22.88 -6.77 -23.15
N LYS A 111 23.99 -6.66 -22.41
CA LYS A 111 25.29 -6.27 -22.98
C LYS A 111 25.74 -7.27 -24.06
N ASN A 112 25.68 -8.57 -23.78
CA ASN A 112 26.10 -9.60 -24.74
C ASN A 112 25.24 -9.61 -26.01
N GLU A 113 23.91 -9.43 -25.86
CA GLU A 113 23.00 -9.32 -27.01
C GLU A 113 23.30 -8.08 -27.86
N LEU A 114 23.57 -6.94 -27.24
CA LEU A 114 23.97 -5.72 -27.96
C LEU A 114 25.29 -5.90 -28.70
N GLU A 115 26.28 -6.54 -28.09
CA GLU A 115 27.56 -6.85 -28.74
C GLU A 115 27.37 -7.78 -29.94
N LEU A 116 26.48 -8.77 -29.84
CA LEU A 116 26.13 -9.68 -30.93
C LEU A 116 25.46 -8.93 -32.10
N VAL A 117 24.48 -8.07 -31.81
CA VAL A 117 23.78 -7.26 -32.83
C VAL A 117 24.75 -6.32 -33.54
N LEU A 118 25.67 -5.69 -32.80
CA LEU A 118 26.71 -4.84 -33.39
C LEU A 118 27.66 -5.62 -34.30
N ALA A 119 28.09 -6.82 -33.88
CA ALA A 119 28.94 -7.68 -34.70
C ALA A 119 28.24 -8.11 -36.01
N GLN A 120 26.96 -8.47 -35.94
CA GLN A 120 26.15 -8.81 -37.11
C GLN A 120 25.98 -7.60 -38.05
N HIS A 121 25.71 -6.41 -37.51
CA HIS A 121 25.57 -5.21 -38.30
C HIS A 121 26.87 -4.87 -39.05
N ASN A 122 28.02 -4.96 -38.38
CA ASN A 122 29.32 -4.72 -39.00
C ASN A 122 29.65 -5.76 -40.08
N ALA A 123 29.36 -7.05 -39.85
CA ALA A 123 29.55 -8.09 -40.85
C ALA A 123 28.70 -7.83 -42.11
N ASN A 124 27.45 -7.40 -41.93
CA ASN A 124 26.56 -7.06 -43.04
C ASN A 124 27.04 -5.80 -43.79
N ALA A 125 27.52 -4.77 -43.10
CA ALA A 125 28.05 -3.56 -43.72
C ALA A 125 29.25 -3.86 -44.64
N HIS A 126 30.15 -4.76 -44.22
CA HIS A 126 31.26 -5.20 -45.07
C HIS A 126 30.81 -6.00 -46.30
N ALA A 127 29.75 -6.81 -46.19
CA ALA A 127 29.20 -7.55 -47.33
C ALA A 127 28.59 -6.62 -48.39
N TYR A 128 27.96 -5.50 -48.00
CA TYR A 128 27.41 -4.53 -48.95
C TYR A 128 28.48 -3.75 -49.70
N LEU A 129 29.62 -3.45 -49.07
CA LEU A 129 30.72 -2.71 -49.72
C LEU A 129 31.58 -3.59 -50.64
N GLY A 130 31.62 -4.91 -50.41
CA GLY A 130 32.42 -5.85 -51.22
C GLY A 130 31.88 -6.15 -52.63
N ASN A 131 30.67 -5.70 -52.96
CA ASN A 131 30.02 -6.02 -54.24
C ASN A 131 29.86 -4.83 -55.19
N VAL A 132 30.38 -3.65 -54.82
CA VAL A 132 30.30 -2.47 -55.68
C VAL A 132 31.65 -2.27 -56.37
N ASN A 133 31.79 -2.89 -57.54
CA ASN A 133 32.87 -2.64 -58.49
C ASN A 133 32.63 -1.25 -59.11
N TYR A 134 32.97 -0.19 -58.38
CA TYR A 134 32.94 1.17 -58.91
C TYR A 134 34.05 1.32 -59.95
N SER A 135 33.66 1.30 -61.23
CA SER A 135 34.48 1.79 -62.33
C SER A 135 34.79 3.27 -62.09
N TYR A 136 36.07 3.60 -61.94
CA TYR A 136 36.56 4.86 -61.38
C TYR A 136 36.52 6.06 -62.36
N ASP A 137 35.84 5.95 -63.50
CA ASP A 137 36.05 6.85 -64.63
C ASP A 137 35.02 7.99 -64.80
N ASP A 138 33.95 8.09 -63.98
CA ASP A 138 32.79 8.91 -64.39
C ASP A 138 32.33 10.06 -63.48
N PHE A 139 33.12 10.50 -62.49
CA PHE A 139 32.73 11.66 -61.67
C PHE A 139 33.88 12.64 -61.37
N GLN A 140 34.29 13.39 -62.39
CA GLN A 140 34.85 14.73 -62.21
C GLN A 140 33.71 15.76 -62.32
N GLN A 141 33.01 16.04 -61.22
CA GLN A 141 32.25 17.27 -61.09
C GLN A 141 32.69 18.02 -59.83
N PRO A 142 33.02 19.33 -59.94
CA PRO A 142 33.42 20.15 -58.80
C PRO A 142 32.22 20.39 -57.89
N LEU A 143 32.39 20.08 -56.60
CA LEU A 143 31.42 20.36 -55.56
C LEU A 143 31.30 21.88 -55.31
N PRO A 144 30.09 22.40 -55.01
CA PRO A 144 29.92 23.78 -54.59
C PRO A 144 30.50 23.99 -53.19
N GLU A 145 31.40 24.96 -53.06
CA GLU A 145 31.74 25.60 -51.79
C GLU A 145 30.48 26.31 -51.29
N ASP A 146 29.86 25.79 -50.23
CA ASP A 146 29.14 26.57 -49.21
C ASP A 146 28.29 25.62 -48.37
N CYS A 147 28.76 25.24 -47.18
CA CYS A 147 27.91 24.79 -46.07
C CYS A 147 28.69 24.88 -44.75
N TYR A 148 28.41 25.96 -44.01
CA TYR A 148 28.18 26.00 -42.57
C TYR A 148 28.96 25.03 -41.67
N HIS A 149 29.92 25.58 -40.93
CA HIS A 149 30.43 25.02 -39.68
C HIS A 149 29.42 25.20 -38.54
N PRO A 150 28.92 24.13 -37.89
CA PRO A 150 28.50 24.23 -36.50
C PRO A 150 29.74 24.06 -35.62
N SER A 151 30.04 25.09 -34.84
CA SER A 151 31.07 25.08 -33.81
C SER A 151 30.77 23.98 -32.79
N SER A 152 31.68 23.01 -32.70
CA SER A 152 31.78 22.02 -31.65
C SER A 152 32.00 22.71 -30.31
N HIS A 153 30.93 22.87 -29.53
CA HIS A 153 31.02 23.21 -28.13
C HIS A 153 31.34 21.94 -27.32
N ASP A 154 32.40 22.05 -26.54
CA ASP A 154 32.93 21.05 -25.62
C ASP A 154 31.84 20.43 -24.74
N PHE A 155 31.65 19.11 -24.88
CA PHE A 155 30.95 18.30 -23.88
C PHE A 155 32.02 17.61 -23.03
N GLU A 156 32.54 18.34 -22.03
CA GLU A 156 33.34 17.76 -20.97
C GLU A 156 32.53 16.71 -20.20
N GLN A 157 33.10 15.51 -20.11
CA GLN A 157 32.59 14.42 -19.29
C GLN A 157 32.70 14.79 -17.80
N THR A 158 31.61 15.22 -17.19
CA THR A 158 31.49 15.24 -15.72
C THR A 158 31.08 13.85 -15.21
N LYS A 159 32.05 12.92 -15.14
CA LYS A 159 31.94 11.74 -14.29
C LYS A 159 32.43 12.10 -12.89
N GLN A 160 31.52 12.47 -11.98
CA GLN A 160 31.82 12.50 -10.55
C GLN A 160 30.60 12.15 -9.69
N ASN A 161 30.68 10.97 -9.08
CA ASN A 161 30.14 10.59 -7.76
C ASN A 161 28.67 10.93 -7.44
N GLN A 162 27.74 10.15 -7.99
CA GLN A 162 26.46 9.91 -7.30
C GLN A 162 26.57 8.63 -6.47
N LYS A 163 26.62 8.80 -5.14
CA LYS A 163 26.43 7.71 -4.17
C LYS A 163 25.03 7.12 -4.39
N PRO A 164 24.85 5.78 -4.35
CA PRO A 164 23.53 5.19 -4.38
C PRO A 164 22.76 5.62 -3.12
N ALA A 165 21.70 6.40 -3.32
CA ALA A 165 20.72 6.67 -2.29
C ALA A 165 20.04 5.33 -1.93
N LYS A 166 20.25 4.89 -0.69
CA LYS A 166 19.60 3.69 -0.14
C LYS A 166 18.09 3.89 -0.16
N ALA A 167 17.41 3.24 -1.11
CA ALA A 167 15.96 3.09 -1.09
C ALA A 167 15.57 2.19 0.09
N ARG A 168 14.97 2.82 1.10
CA ARG A 168 14.55 2.20 2.36
C ARG A 168 13.09 1.75 2.18
N ILE A 169 12.88 0.48 1.89
CA ILE A 169 11.54 -0.12 1.78
C ILE A 169 11.00 -0.31 3.20
N HIS A 170 10.07 0.56 3.61
CA HIS A 170 9.35 0.47 4.88
C HIS A 170 8.01 -0.25 4.69
N SER A 171 7.93 -1.52 5.05
CA SER A 171 6.65 -2.14 5.44
C SER A 171 6.38 -1.77 6.90
N HIS A 172 5.64 -0.69 7.12
CA HIS A 172 5.28 -0.22 8.45
C HIS A 172 3.76 -0.09 8.60
N LEU A 173 3.18 -1.05 9.32
CA LEU A 173 2.08 -0.82 10.27
C LEU A 173 2.62 -0.22 11.59
N GLY A 174 3.77 0.47 11.51
CA GLY A 174 4.38 1.27 12.56
C GLY A 174 4.07 2.74 12.29
N SER A 175 3.79 3.48 13.36
CA SER A 175 3.62 4.94 13.42
C SER A 175 4.06 5.69 12.16
N VAL A 176 3.07 6.32 11.51
CA VAL A 176 3.23 7.24 10.38
C VAL A 176 4.48 8.11 10.59
N PRO A 177 5.46 8.12 9.68
CA PRO A 177 6.61 9.01 9.79
C PRO A 177 6.09 10.44 9.94
N GLU A 178 6.54 11.12 10.99
CA GLU A 178 6.00 12.41 11.47
C GLU A 178 6.25 13.60 10.52
N ASN A 179 6.86 13.34 9.35
CA ASN A 179 7.07 14.29 8.25
C ASN A 179 6.38 13.82 6.98
N GLN A 180 5.04 13.83 6.96
CA GLN A 180 4.34 13.87 5.67
C GLN A 180 4.11 15.33 5.31
N ASP A 181 4.44 15.71 4.08
CA ASP A 181 4.17 17.04 3.57
C ASP A 181 2.67 17.32 3.66
N GLU A 182 2.31 18.32 4.47
CA GLU A 182 0.93 18.75 4.65
C GLU A 182 0.63 19.79 3.57
N HIS A 183 -0.39 19.52 2.76
CA HIS A 183 -0.82 20.43 1.70
C HIS A 183 -2.13 21.10 2.07
N ILE A 184 -2.41 22.28 1.50
CA ILE A 184 -3.76 22.88 1.62
C ILE A 184 -4.67 22.15 0.63
N PHE A 185 -5.89 21.79 1.06
CA PHE A 185 -6.87 21.13 0.19
C PHE A 185 -7.34 22.09 -0.92
N PRO A 186 -7.23 21.72 -2.20
CA PRO A 186 -7.73 22.53 -3.31
C PRO A 186 -9.26 22.47 -3.38
N VAL A 187 -9.97 23.48 -2.87
CA VAL A 187 -11.44 23.45 -2.74
C VAL A 187 -12.14 23.45 -4.11
N ASP A 188 -11.71 24.30 -5.03
CA ASP A 188 -12.35 24.46 -6.34
C ASP A 188 -12.05 23.28 -7.26
N ASP A 189 -10.79 22.82 -7.24
CA ASP A 189 -10.32 21.78 -8.13
C ASP A 189 -10.43 20.38 -7.54
N GLY A 190 -10.58 20.19 -6.23
CA GLY A 190 -10.48 18.88 -5.61
C GLY A 190 -9.07 18.28 -5.67
N ALA A 191 -8.80 17.31 -4.80
CA ALA A 191 -7.52 16.64 -4.74
C ALA A 191 -7.46 15.45 -5.72
N ILE A 192 -6.27 15.16 -6.25
CA ILE A 192 -6.04 14.05 -7.18
C ILE A 192 -5.19 12.98 -6.50
N LEU A 193 -5.66 11.74 -6.58
CA LEU A 193 -4.93 10.53 -6.21
C LEU A 193 -4.68 9.69 -7.45
N CYS A 194 -3.41 9.50 -7.79
CA CYS A 194 -2.99 8.60 -8.86
C CYS A 194 -2.56 7.27 -8.23
N VAL A 195 -3.27 6.19 -8.56
CA VAL A 195 -2.93 4.83 -8.14
C VAL A 195 -2.21 4.16 -9.31
N ARG A 196 -1.01 3.64 -9.07
CA ARG A 196 -0.13 3.01 -10.07
C ARG A 196 0.17 1.58 -9.67
N ASP A 197 0.61 0.78 -10.62
CA ASP A 197 1.02 -0.61 -10.42
C ASP A 197 -0.08 -1.44 -9.74
N ILE A 198 -1.33 -1.26 -10.20
CA ILE A 198 -2.54 -1.85 -9.58
C ILE A 198 -2.42 -3.37 -9.43
N ASP A 199 -1.92 -4.07 -10.45
CA ASP A 199 -1.70 -5.52 -10.38
C ASP A 199 -0.82 -5.94 -9.18
N GLN A 200 0.23 -5.16 -8.87
CA GLN A 200 1.08 -5.39 -7.70
C GLN A 200 0.34 -5.06 -6.41
N LEU A 201 -0.40 -3.95 -6.38
CA LEU A 201 -1.20 -3.56 -5.22
C LEU A 201 -2.26 -4.60 -4.86
N ILE A 202 -2.89 -5.23 -5.86
CA ILE A 202 -3.84 -6.33 -5.68
C ILE A 202 -3.12 -7.54 -5.09
N THR A 203 -2.01 -7.94 -5.68
CA THR A 203 -1.23 -9.13 -5.27
C THR A 203 -0.75 -9.00 -3.82
N ASP A 204 -0.27 -7.81 -3.44
CA ASP A 204 0.32 -7.56 -2.13
C ASP A 204 -0.68 -7.01 -1.10
N ALA A 205 -1.95 -6.82 -1.49
CA ALA A 205 -2.99 -6.17 -0.69
C ALA A 205 -2.54 -4.80 -0.11
N ILE A 206 -1.84 -3.99 -0.91
CA ILE A 206 -1.27 -2.71 -0.50
C ILE A 206 -2.34 -1.62 -0.54
N VAL A 207 -2.35 -0.78 0.49
CA VAL A 207 -3.17 0.44 0.56
C VAL A 207 -2.39 1.60 -0.06
N THR A 208 -2.98 2.24 -1.07
CA THR A 208 -2.47 3.49 -1.66
C THR A 208 -3.13 4.68 -0.99
N GLU A 209 -2.35 5.66 -0.56
CA GLU A 209 -2.86 6.84 0.14
C GLU A 209 -2.57 8.14 -0.62
N SER A 210 -3.48 9.11 -0.51
CA SER A 210 -3.22 10.49 -0.92
C SER A 210 -2.26 11.18 0.04
N SER A 211 -1.74 12.35 -0.36
CA SER A 211 -1.13 13.28 0.59
C SER A 211 -2.13 13.68 1.69
N VAL A 212 -1.60 14.20 2.79
CA VAL A 212 -2.41 14.79 3.86
C VAL A 212 -2.78 16.21 3.46
N TYR A 213 -4.07 16.49 3.44
CA TYR A 213 -4.56 17.81 3.12
C TYR A 213 -5.21 18.48 4.33
N ILE A 214 -4.91 19.75 4.54
CA ILE A 214 -5.55 20.63 5.53
C ILE A 214 -6.73 21.30 4.85
N LEU A 215 -7.92 21.19 5.44
CA LEU A 215 -9.11 21.88 4.94
C LEU A 215 -9.01 23.38 5.28
N PRO A 216 -9.25 24.30 4.33
CA PRO A 216 -9.15 25.74 4.60
C PRO A 216 -10.26 26.23 5.55
N ASP A 217 -11.48 25.71 5.40
CA ASP A 217 -12.64 26.17 6.17
C ASP A 217 -12.78 25.49 7.55
N CYS A 218 -11.94 24.51 7.84
CA CYS A 218 -12.02 23.69 9.05
C CYS A 218 -10.62 23.21 9.45
N PRO A 219 -10.16 23.39 10.71
CA PRO A 219 -8.86 22.90 11.18
C PRO A 219 -8.82 21.37 11.34
N GLY A 220 -8.94 20.66 10.23
CA GLY A 220 -8.90 19.22 10.11
C GLY A 220 -7.99 18.82 8.95
N LYS A 221 -7.36 17.67 9.12
CA LYS A 221 -6.57 16.98 8.09
C LYS A 221 -7.40 15.86 7.51
N VAL A 222 -7.35 15.71 6.19
CA VAL A 222 -8.03 14.65 5.45
C VAL A 222 -7.04 13.86 4.61
N ARG A 223 -7.29 12.56 4.48
CA ARG A 223 -6.54 11.63 3.62
C ARG A 223 -7.50 10.62 3.01
N LEU A 224 -7.34 10.35 1.72
CA LEU A 224 -8.03 9.27 1.01
C LEU A 224 -7.09 8.07 0.90
N SER A 225 -7.59 6.89 1.28
CA SER A 225 -6.89 5.62 1.11
C SER A 225 -7.71 4.70 0.20
N ILE A 226 -7.07 4.06 -0.77
CA ILE A 226 -7.65 3.13 -1.74
C ILE A 226 -6.92 1.78 -1.65
N TRP A 227 -7.66 0.67 -1.71
CA TRP A 227 -7.07 -0.67 -1.80
C TRP A 227 -8.02 -1.62 -2.52
N PHE A 228 -7.51 -2.78 -2.92
CA PHE A 228 -8.29 -3.85 -3.51
C PHE A 228 -8.48 -4.99 -2.49
N GLY A 229 -9.72 -5.43 -2.31
CA GLY A 229 -10.06 -6.51 -1.39
C GLY A 229 -9.83 -7.90 -2.00
N GLY A 230 -10.10 -8.97 -1.23
CA GLY A 230 -9.85 -10.35 -1.67
C GLY A 230 -10.64 -10.82 -2.89
N THR A 231 -11.72 -10.13 -3.26
CA THR A 231 -12.47 -10.36 -4.52
C THR A 231 -12.11 -9.35 -5.61
N ASN A 232 -10.95 -8.70 -5.51
CA ASN A 232 -10.51 -7.58 -6.35
C ASN A 232 -11.48 -6.38 -6.34
N ASN A 233 -12.38 -6.29 -5.36
CA ASN A 233 -13.25 -5.13 -5.20
C ASN A 233 -12.41 -3.93 -4.80
N ILE A 234 -12.58 -2.81 -5.48
CA ILE A 234 -11.99 -1.55 -5.04
C ILE A 234 -12.70 -1.12 -3.74
N ASN A 235 -11.91 -0.67 -2.78
CA ASN A 235 -12.38 -0.13 -1.50
C ASN A 235 -11.74 1.24 -1.29
N ALA A 236 -12.45 2.10 -0.56
CA ALA A 236 -11.90 3.37 -0.14
C ALA A 236 -12.19 3.65 1.34
N ARG A 237 -11.31 4.45 1.94
CA ARG A 237 -11.44 4.96 3.30
C ARG A 237 -11.02 6.40 3.32
N ILE A 238 -11.78 7.22 4.02
CA ILE A 238 -11.39 8.58 4.37
C ILE A 238 -10.93 8.59 5.82
N THR A 239 -9.76 9.14 6.04
CA THR A 239 -9.26 9.47 7.37
C THR A 239 -9.38 10.97 7.59
N ILE A 240 -10.11 11.38 8.64
CA ILE A 240 -10.24 12.77 9.06
C ILE A 240 -9.67 12.89 10.48
N SER A 241 -8.77 13.83 10.71
CA SER A 241 -8.21 14.09 12.05
C SER A 241 -8.21 15.58 12.38
N GLY A 242 -8.46 15.92 13.65
CA GLY A 242 -8.43 17.31 14.10
C GLY A 242 -7.00 17.81 14.33
N ILE A 243 -6.71 19.07 14.00
CA ILE A 243 -5.40 19.69 14.28
C ILE A 243 -5.34 20.06 15.77
N LYS A 244 -4.23 19.68 16.45
CA LYS A 244 -4.07 19.67 17.93
C LYS A 244 -4.38 20.97 18.68
N GLN A 245 -4.56 22.11 18.01
CA GLN A 245 -4.65 23.44 18.64
C GLN A 245 -5.99 24.18 18.44
N GLN A 246 -6.90 23.71 17.58
CA GLN A 246 -8.15 24.42 17.32
C GLN A 246 -9.37 23.53 17.54
N PHE A 247 -10.14 23.84 18.58
CA PHE A 247 -11.45 23.23 18.78
C PHE A 247 -12.41 23.76 17.72
N LEU A 248 -13.12 22.86 17.05
CA LEU A 248 -14.28 23.25 16.26
C LEU A 248 -15.33 23.79 17.22
N LYS A 249 -15.68 25.08 17.11
CA LYS A 249 -16.69 25.74 17.95
C LYS A 249 -18.06 25.09 17.80
N LYS A 250 -18.35 24.51 16.64
CA LYS A 250 -19.59 23.82 16.32
C LYS A 250 -19.32 22.50 15.61
N PRO A 251 -20.18 21.48 15.78
CA PRO A 251 -20.13 20.28 14.96
C PRO A 251 -20.21 20.62 13.47
N ARG A 252 -19.34 20.00 12.68
CA ARG A 252 -19.41 20.06 11.22
C ARG A 252 -19.84 18.74 10.63
N ILE A 253 -20.52 18.84 9.51
CA ILE A 253 -20.83 17.73 8.62
C ILE A 253 -19.85 17.84 7.47
N PHE A 254 -19.06 16.81 7.27
CA PHE A 254 -18.22 16.68 6.08
C PHE A 254 -19.01 15.93 5.03
N THR A 255 -18.96 16.38 3.78
CA THR A 255 -19.46 15.65 2.62
C THR A 255 -18.29 15.38 1.70
N ILE A 256 -18.08 14.11 1.38
CA ILE A 256 -16.93 13.67 0.61
C ILE A 256 -17.42 12.92 -0.62
N THR A 257 -16.92 13.33 -1.78
CA THR A 257 -17.26 12.72 -3.06
C THR A 257 -15.98 12.37 -3.81
N GLY A 258 -16.04 11.29 -4.58
CA GLY A 258 -14.91 10.80 -5.36
C GLY A 258 -15.37 10.48 -6.77
N HIS A 259 -14.54 10.84 -7.73
CA HIS A 259 -14.78 10.61 -9.14
C HIS A 259 -13.56 9.92 -9.75
N ILE A 260 -13.79 8.99 -10.66
CA ILE A 260 -12.74 8.26 -11.38
C ILE A 260 -12.68 8.75 -12.83
N GLU A 261 -11.48 9.01 -13.32
CA GLU A 261 -11.24 9.46 -14.69
C GLU A 261 -11.42 8.29 -15.66
N ASN A 262 -12.31 8.44 -16.63
CA ASN A 262 -12.33 7.57 -17.81
C ASN A 262 -11.36 8.15 -18.83
N LYS A 263 -10.23 7.48 -19.03
CA LYS A 263 -9.16 8.01 -19.88
C LYS A 263 -9.53 8.06 -21.36
N ASN A 264 -10.44 7.23 -21.83
CA ASN A 264 -10.88 7.25 -23.24
C ASN A 264 -11.72 8.49 -23.55
N SER A 265 -12.58 8.92 -22.63
CA SER A 265 -13.40 10.13 -22.79
C SER A 265 -12.80 11.38 -22.17
N GLY A 266 -11.77 11.24 -21.32
CA GLY A 266 -11.24 12.31 -20.47
C GLY A 266 -12.21 12.83 -19.42
N SER A 267 -13.37 12.16 -19.25
CA SER A 267 -14.43 12.60 -18.35
C SER A 267 -14.38 11.85 -17.02
N TYR A 268 -14.87 12.51 -15.96
CA TYR A 268 -14.94 11.94 -14.63
C TYR A 268 -16.31 11.30 -14.38
N SER A 269 -16.32 10.10 -13.81
CA SER A 269 -17.53 9.38 -13.39
C SER A 269 -17.58 9.28 -11.86
N PRO A 270 -18.73 9.49 -11.20
CA PRO A 270 -18.84 9.33 -9.75
C PRO A 270 -18.49 7.90 -9.31
N LEU A 271 -17.68 7.77 -8.26
CA LEU A 271 -17.19 6.52 -7.69
C LEU A 271 -17.70 6.30 -6.25
N PHE A 272 -17.80 7.35 -5.46
CA PHE A 272 -18.41 7.33 -4.13
C PHE A 272 -18.96 8.72 -3.79
N GLU A 273 -20.02 8.77 -3.00
CA GLU A 273 -20.74 10.00 -2.69
C GLU A 273 -21.28 9.99 -1.26
N GLY A 274 -21.36 11.16 -0.64
CA GLY A 274 -22.31 11.39 0.45
C GLY A 274 -21.90 10.85 1.82
N ILE A 275 -20.61 10.78 2.11
CA ILE A 275 -20.15 10.37 3.44
C ILE A 275 -20.33 11.53 4.42
N SER A 276 -21.48 11.55 5.09
CA SER A 276 -21.76 12.52 6.16
C SER A 276 -21.15 12.04 7.46
N VAL A 277 -20.13 12.76 7.94
CA VAL A 277 -19.55 12.44 9.25
C VAL A 277 -19.90 13.46 10.31
N LYS A 278 -20.62 13.00 11.34
CA LYS A 278 -21.11 13.83 12.43
C LYS A 278 -20.11 13.83 13.59
N LYS A 279 -19.65 15.03 13.96
CA LYS A 279 -18.85 15.33 15.17
C LYS A 279 -17.42 14.75 15.18
N LEU A 280 -16.48 15.48 14.59
CA LEU A 280 -15.04 15.24 14.79
C LEU A 280 -14.63 15.66 16.21
N ARG A 281 -14.17 14.71 17.04
CA ARG A 281 -13.63 15.04 18.37
C ARG A 281 -12.17 15.49 18.25
N PRO A 282 -11.72 16.47 19.06
CA PRO A 282 -10.32 16.88 19.09
C PRO A 282 -9.40 15.69 19.36
N LYS A 283 -8.25 15.64 18.67
CA LYS A 283 -7.22 14.60 18.82
C LYS A 283 -7.68 13.17 18.53
N ARG A 284 -8.88 12.99 17.97
CA ARG A 284 -9.31 11.69 17.45
C ARG A 284 -9.20 11.70 15.95
N GLU A 285 -8.53 10.67 15.46
CA GLU A 285 -8.62 10.26 14.08
C GLU A 285 -9.93 9.49 13.91
N MET A 286 -10.61 9.79 12.82
CA MET A 286 -11.86 9.18 12.44
C MET A 286 -11.69 8.60 11.06
N GLN A 287 -11.93 7.30 10.96
CA GLN A 287 -11.82 6.56 9.71
C GLN A 287 -13.22 6.16 9.26
N VAL A 288 -13.55 6.47 8.01
CA VAL A 288 -14.84 6.15 7.43
C VAL A 288 -14.62 5.37 6.14
N ASN A 289 -15.04 4.12 6.14
CA ASN A 289 -15.05 3.31 4.92
C ASN A 289 -16.16 3.82 4.00
N THR A 290 -15.86 3.94 2.73
CA THR A 290 -16.80 4.42 1.72
C THR A 290 -17.34 3.23 0.94
N SER A 291 -18.64 3.22 0.65
CA SER A 291 -19.22 2.28 -0.29
C SER A 291 -18.88 2.73 -1.71
N ILE A 292 -18.19 1.89 -2.46
CA ILE A 292 -17.89 2.16 -3.87
C ILE A 292 -19.09 1.81 -4.75
N CYS A 293 -19.55 2.79 -5.52
CA CYS A 293 -20.62 2.69 -6.48
C CYS A 293 -20.25 3.51 -7.73
N LEU A 294 -19.86 2.83 -8.81
CA LEU A 294 -19.50 3.48 -10.06
C LEU A 294 -20.76 3.87 -10.82
N LYS A 295 -21.03 5.17 -10.93
CA LYS A 295 -22.15 5.72 -11.71
C LYS A 295 -21.64 6.14 -13.08
N THR A 296 -22.23 5.59 -14.13
CA THR A 296 -21.93 5.94 -15.53
C THR A 296 -23.22 6.34 -16.26
N GLY A 297 -23.10 6.91 -17.47
CA GLY A 297 -24.27 7.16 -18.31
C GLY A 297 -25.07 5.90 -18.69
N LYS A 298 -24.49 4.70 -18.52
CA LYS A 298 -25.15 3.41 -18.81
C LYS A 298 -25.80 2.77 -17.59
N GLY A 299 -25.62 3.32 -16.40
CA GLY A 299 -26.14 2.74 -15.16
C GLY A 299 -25.18 2.85 -13.98
N SER A 300 -25.62 2.28 -12.85
CA SER A 300 -24.92 2.26 -11.56
C SER A 300 -24.40 0.85 -11.27
N TYR A 301 -23.19 0.75 -10.76
CA TYR A 301 -22.52 -0.53 -10.49
C TYR A 301 -21.98 -0.53 -9.05
N ASP A 302 -22.54 -1.38 -8.21
CA ASP A 302 -22.07 -1.63 -6.84
C ASP A 302 -20.98 -2.72 -6.84
N ASN A 303 -20.15 -2.75 -5.78
CA ASN A 303 -19.09 -3.76 -5.61
C ASN A 303 -18.14 -3.86 -6.81
N VAL A 304 -17.71 -2.70 -7.31
CA VAL A 304 -16.90 -2.58 -8.52
C VAL A 304 -15.58 -3.36 -8.36
N THR A 305 -15.30 -4.26 -9.29
CA THR A 305 -14.04 -5.02 -9.34
C THR A 305 -12.98 -4.33 -10.18
N TYR A 306 -11.71 -4.73 -10.05
CA TYR A 306 -10.65 -4.28 -10.95
C TYR A 306 -10.97 -4.60 -12.42
N GLU A 307 -11.47 -5.80 -12.68
CA GLU A 307 -11.84 -6.27 -14.01
C GLU A 307 -12.95 -5.40 -14.63
N ASP A 308 -13.92 -4.96 -13.82
CA ASP A 308 -14.95 -4.01 -14.26
C ASP A 308 -14.36 -2.66 -14.70
N LEU A 309 -13.38 -2.15 -13.95
CA LEU A 309 -12.71 -0.89 -14.27
C LEU A 309 -11.90 -0.99 -15.56
N VAL A 310 -11.17 -2.09 -15.76
CA VAL A 310 -10.42 -2.38 -17.01
C VAL A 310 -11.39 -2.47 -18.19
N LYS A 311 -12.44 -3.29 -18.09
CA LYS A 311 -13.43 -3.50 -19.16
C LYS A 311 -14.11 -2.20 -19.60
N ARG A 312 -14.21 -1.22 -18.69
CA ARG A 312 -14.85 0.08 -18.92
C ARG A 312 -13.87 1.20 -19.22
N ASN A 313 -12.58 0.90 -19.36
CA ASN A 313 -11.50 1.85 -19.69
C ASN A 313 -11.26 2.94 -18.62
N PHE A 314 -11.45 2.60 -17.35
CA PHE A 314 -11.02 3.45 -16.23
C PHE A 314 -9.57 3.17 -15.79
N VAL A 315 -9.03 2.02 -16.18
CA VAL A 315 -7.63 1.64 -15.95
C VAL A 315 -6.87 1.71 -17.26
N ILE A 316 -5.76 2.46 -17.29
CA ILE A 316 -4.82 2.50 -18.41
C ILE A 316 -3.40 2.36 -17.87
N ASN A 317 -2.57 1.56 -18.54
CA ASN A 317 -1.18 1.31 -18.17
C ASN A 317 -1.03 0.94 -16.69
N ASN A 318 -1.91 0.04 -16.21
CA ASN A 318 -1.93 -0.41 -14.82
C ASN A 318 -2.08 0.74 -13.80
N SER A 319 -2.81 1.80 -14.18
CA SER A 319 -3.03 2.98 -13.36
C SER A 319 -4.46 3.51 -13.44
N LEU A 320 -4.92 4.15 -12.36
CA LEU A 320 -6.19 4.86 -12.28
C LEU A 320 -6.01 6.21 -11.60
N VAL A 321 -6.90 7.15 -11.93
CA VAL A 321 -6.87 8.52 -11.40
C VAL A 321 -8.21 8.81 -10.72
N ILE A 322 -8.14 9.18 -9.44
CA ILE A 322 -9.30 9.54 -8.63
C ILE A 322 -9.20 11.01 -8.25
N LYS A 323 -10.23 11.77 -8.60
CA LYS A 323 -10.42 13.16 -8.22
C LYS A 323 -11.49 13.23 -7.13
N TRP A 324 -11.16 13.78 -5.97
CA TRP A 324 -12.05 13.77 -4.81
C TRP A 324 -12.18 15.15 -4.18
N PHE A 325 -13.34 15.40 -3.61
CA PHE A 325 -13.75 16.68 -3.05
C PHE A 325 -14.19 16.48 -1.62
N VAL A 326 -13.91 17.50 -0.80
CA VAL A 326 -14.36 17.56 0.59
C VAL A 326 -15.02 18.91 0.79
N THR A 327 -16.29 18.91 1.15
CA THR A 327 -16.98 20.10 1.65
C THR A 327 -17.26 19.93 3.13
N SER A 328 -17.32 21.04 3.86
CA SER A 328 -17.68 21.03 5.27
C SER A 328 -18.72 22.10 5.55
N GLU A 329 -19.80 21.70 6.20
CA GLU A 329 -20.91 22.58 6.57
C GLU A 329 -21.06 22.59 8.09
N GLU A 330 -21.38 23.75 8.67
CA GLU A 330 -21.74 23.81 10.08
C GLU A 330 -23.10 23.13 10.26
N SER A 331 -23.17 22.15 11.17
CA SER A 331 -24.45 21.56 11.55
C SER A 331 -25.30 22.68 12.15
N GLN A 332 -26.41 23.02 11.50
CA GLN A 332 -27.49 23.76 12.13
C GLN A 332 -28.03 22.84 13.23
N GLY A 333 -27.45 22.94 14.42
CA GLY A 333 -27.99 22.22 15.56
C GLY A 333 -29.37 22.78 15.78
N ASP A 334 -30.40 21.93 15.66
CA ASP A 334 -31.66 22.18 16.35
C ASP A 334 -31.28 22.49 17.80
N ALA A 335 -31.54 23.73 18.22
CA ALA A 335 -31.31 24.15 19.59
C ALA A 335 -32.20 23.29 20.48
N ALA A 336 -31.63 22.24 21.06
CA ALA A 336 -32.30 21.33 21.98
C ALA A 336 -32.48 22.00 23.35
#